data_AF-A0A7X7HR98-F1
#
_entry.id   AF-A0A7X7HR98-F1
#
_cell.length_a   1.000
_cell.length_b   1.000
_cell.length_c   1.000
_cell.angle_alpha   90.00
_cell.angle_beta   90.00
_cell.angle_gamma   90.00
#
_symmetry.space_group_name_H-M   'P 1'
#
loop_
_entity.id
_entity.type
_entity.pdbx_description
1 polymer ?
#
loop_
_entity_poly.entity_id
_entity_poly.type
_entity_poly.pdbx_seq_one_letter_code
_entity_poly.pdbx_strand_id
1 'polypeptide(L)'
;MPFIHLSVWLSAIIGVLIIAWIRSFDIYEKETFIAMLWAFLAGGVTSVMVALGIYEFLKIFGLDDAAISTTLGSFLVIGPVEEFAKLTGLVVVYILIKNQFNELTDGVIYMSCVALGFSIIENYFYANAGEGTQYLIVYRAFISTPAHISFSAIIGYAWYRHKRENKPFGSVIVALVVASLLHGIFDALAFSPYFNFLLLIYLYLVIRQTLRVVQYTNIISPFRPGFAALFEHSAGEAVEKMECPNCGSVAPKELYRNRFFSACRCDSCGYHIASRSDIRKIFRIFAPEYKRLGRKLVPARFSDGRTVMSVYGSAFFGSNGNLVFFRISDLADRLQAINDEMANHFRKRSFISANLLKRFFD
;
A
#
# COMPACT_ATOMS: atom_id res chain seq x y z
N MET A 1 6.23 29.85 21.48
CA MET A 1 5.04 29.03 21.15
C MET A 1 4.86 28.02 22.27
N PRO A 2 3.73 27.99 22.99
CA PRO A 2 3.46 26.92 23.94
C PRO A 2 3.54 25.57 23.21
N PHE A 3 4.10 24.55 23.88
CA PHE A 3 4.33 23.22 23.30
C PHE A 3 3.09 22.63 22.62
N ILE A 4 1.91 22.93 23.14
CA ILE A 4 0.61 22.54 22.59
C ILE A 4 0.45 23.00 21.12
N HIS A 5 0.79 24.24 20.79
CA HIS A 5 0.69 24.70 19.39
C HIS A 5 1.71 23.98 18.50
N LEU A 6 2.93 23.77 18.99
CA LEU A 6 3.96 23.05 18.26
C LEU A 6 3.55 21.59 17.99
N SER A 7 2.96 20.90 18.98
CA SER A 7 2.52 19.51 18.85
C SER A 7 1.34 19.37 17.87
N VAL A 8 0.42 20.34 17.83
CA VAL A 8 -0.65 20.42 16.81
C VAL A 8 -0.05 20.59 15.41
N TRP A 9 0.86 21.55 15.21
CA TRP A 9 1.49 21.77 13.90
C TRP A 9 2.27 20.56 13.42
N LEU A 10 3.07 19.95 14.30
CA LEU A 10 3.85 18.76 13.97
C LEU A 10 2.95 17.58 13.59
N SER A 11 1.89 17.35 14.37
CA SER A 11 0.88 16.32 14.10
C SER A 11 0.21 16.51 12.75
N ALA A 12 -0.20 17.74 12.43
CA ALA A 12 -0.83 18.06 11.15
C ALA A 12 0.13 17.85 9.96
N ILE A 13 1.39 18.30 10.08
CA ILE A 13 2.42 18.10 9.04
C ILE A 13 2.69 16.60 8.83
N ILE A 14 2.85 15.83 9.90
CA ILE A 14 3.05 14.38 9.82
C ILE A 14 1.85 13.72 9.14
N GLY A 15 0.62 14.08 9.51
CA GLY A 15 -0.59 13.58 8.88
C GLY A 15 -0.60 13.81 7.37
N VAL A 16 -0.33 15.04 6.93
CA VAL A 16 -0.29 15.40 5.49
C VAL A 16 0.80 14.62 4.73
N LEU A 17 1.99 14.49 5.32
CA LEU A 17 3.09 13.72 4.71
C LEU A 17 2.75 12.24 4.59
N ILE A 18 2.13 11.64 5.61
CA ILE A 18 1.71 10.24 5.57
C ILE A 18 0.56 10.05 4.57
N ILE A 19 -0.40 10.98 4.44
CA ILE A 19 -1.44 10.93 3.39
C ILE A 19 -0.79 10.90 2.00
N ALA A 20 0.18 11.78 1.74
CA ALA A 20 0.90 11.79 0.47
C ALA A 20 1.65 10.48 0.20
N TRP A 21 2.22 9.87 1.25
CA TRP A 21 2.86 8.56 1.18
C TRP A 21 1.85 7.43 0.93
N ILE A 22 0.71 7.39 1.65
CA ILE A 22 -0.38 6.42 1.42
C ILE A 22 -0.86 6.52 -0.03
N ARG A 23 -1.08 7.74 -0.54
CA ARG A 23 -1.50 7.98 -1.93
C ARG A 23 -0.52 7.44 -2.96
N SER A 24 0.75 7.29 -2.61
CA SER A 24 1.76 6.74 -3.52
C SER A 24 1.62 5.23 -3.76
N PHE A 25 0.84 4.53 -2.93
CA PHE A 25 0.55 3.11 -3.07
C PHE A 25 -0.56 2.79 -4.07
N ASP A 26 -1.36 3.79 -4.43
CA ASP A 26 -2.27 3.71 -5.56
C ASP A 26 -1.50 3.97 -6.86
N ILE A 27 -1.40 2.93 -7.69
CA ILE A 27 -0.60 2.98 -8.91
C ILE A 27 -1.44 3.44 -10.11
N TYR A 28 -2.72 3.05 -10.18
CA TYR A 28 -3.50 3.11 -11.41
C TYR A 28 -4.58 4.20 -11.40
N GLU A 29 -5.20 4.47 -10.25
CA GLU A 29 -6.34 5.38 -10.12
C GLU A 29 -6.18 6.29 -8.91
N LYS A 30 -5.07 7.04 -8.87
CA LYS A 30 -4.69 7.84 -7.70
C LYS A 30 -5.84 8.67 -7.13
N GLU A 31 -6.26 8.28 -5.94
CA GLU A 31 -7.29 8.97 -5.17
C GLU A 31 -7.09 10.48 -5.04
N THR A 32 -8.20 11.21 -5.00
CA THR A 32 -8.15 12.66 -4.83
C THR A 32 -7.65 13.01 -3.44
N PHE A 33 -6.69 13.95 -3.36
CA PHE A 33 -6.11 14.34 -2.08
C PHE A 33 -7.18 14.86 -1.09
N ILE A 34 -8.22 15.52 -1.60
CA ILE A 34 -9.33 16.05 -0.80
C ILE A 34 -10.15 14.91 -0.18
N ALA A 35 -10.44 13.83 -0.91
CA ALA A 35 -11.18 12.71 -0.33
C ALA A 35 -10.37 11.98 0.73
N MET A 36 -9.06 11.81 0.52
CA MET A 36 -8.16 11.26 1.53
C MET A 36 -8.09 12.17 2.77
N LEU A 37 -8.13 13.49 2.58
CA LEU A 37 -8.18 14.45 3.69
C LEU A 37 -9.51 14.35 4.46
N TRP A 38 -10.64 14.14 3.78
CA TRP A 38 -11.92 13.87 4.43
C TRP A 38 -11.91 12.56 5.21
N ALA A 39 -11.31 11.49 4.64
CA ALA A 39 -11.13 10.23 5.33
C ALA A 39 -10.30 10.38 6.60
N PHE A 40 -9.22 11.17 6.52
CA PHE A 40 -8.38 11.50 7.66
C PHE A 40 -9.12 12.33 8.72
N LEU A 41 -9.75 13.45 8.34
CA LEU A 41 -10.40 14.36 9.28
C LEU A 41 -11.73 13.82 9.79
N ALA A 42 -12.72 13.68 8.92
CA ALA A 42 -14.07 13.27 9.33
C ALA A 42 -14.07 11.84 9.87
N GLY A 43 -13.34 10.93 9.22
CA GLY A 43 -13.19 9.56 9.69
C GLY A 43 -12.44 9.48 11.01
N GLY A 44 -11.28 10.13 11.12
CA GLY A 44 -10.48 10.14 12.34
C GLY A 44 -11.23 10.74 13.54
N VAL A 45 -11.84 11.91 13.37
CA VAL A 45 -12.62 12.58 14.43
C VAL A 45 -13.81 11.73 14.86
N THR A 46 -14.58 11.19 13.91
CA THR A 46 -15.71 10.29 14.24
C THR A 46 -15.22 9.10 15.05
N SER A 47 -14.11 8.49 14.63
CA SER A 47 -13.53 7.33 15.30
C SER A 47 -13.13 7.65 16.75
N VAL A 48 -12.49 8.79 16.98
CA VAL A 48 -12.12 9.22 18.34
C VAL A 48 -13.35 9.50 19.19
N MET A 49 -14.35 10.21 18.66
CA MET A 49 -15.57 10.51 19.40
C MET A 49 -16.33 9.23 19.81
N VAL A 50 -16.43 8.26 18.90
CA VAL A 50 -17.06 6.97 19.20
C VAL A 50 -16.26 6.18 20.23
N ALA A 51 -14.93 6.11 20.10
CA ALA A 51 -14.09 5.41 21.07
C ALA A 51 -14.20 6.03 22.47
N LEU A 52 -14.09 7.36 22.58
CA LEU A 52 -14.25 8.08 23.85
C LEU A 52 -15.63 7.87 24.46
N GLY A 53 -16.70 7.93 23.65
CA GLY A 53 -18.05 7.67 24.13
C GLY A 53 -18.24 6.25 24.68
N ILE A 54 -17.63 5.25 24.02
CA ILE A 54 -17.64 3.87 24.51
C ILE A 54 -16.83 3.74 25.80
N TYR A 55 -15.65 4.35 25.89
CA TYR A 55 -14.84 4.31 27.11
C TYR A 55 -15.56 4.95 28.30
N GLU A 56 -16.19 6.12 28.12
CA GLU A 56 -16.98 6.76 29.18
C GLU A 56 -18.18 5.90 29.61
N PHE A 57 -18.83 5.20 28.67
CA PHE A 57 -19.88 4.25 29.01
C PHE A 57 -19.34 3.04 29.82
N LEU A 58 -18.18 2.50 29.44
CA LEU A 58 -17.56 1.36 30.14
C LEU A 58 -17.11 1.72 31.57
N LYS A 59 -16.69 2.97 31.82
CA LYS A 59 -16.36 3.46 33.16
C LYS A 59 -17.53 3.34 34.15
N ILE A 60 -18.78 3.46 33.68
CA ILE A 60 -19.99 3.27 34.51
C ILE A 60 -20.07 1.84 35.08
N PHE A 61 -19.47 0.86 34.40
CA PHE A 61 -19.43 -0.54 34.82
C PHE A 61 -18.12 -0.91 35.55
N GLY A 62 -17.30 0.07 35.93
CA GLY A 62 -16.03 -0.15 36.62
C GLY A 62 -14.88 -0.61 35.73
N LEU A 63 -15.02 -0.48 34.40
CA LEU A 63 -13.94 -0.69 33.44
C LEU A 63 -13.25 0.64 33.13
N ASP A 64 -12.54 1.17 34.11
CA ASP A 64 -11.76 2.41 33.97
C ASP A 64 -10.41 2.19 33.27
N ASP A 65 -9.69 3.28 33.03
CA ASP A 65 -8.42 3.26 32.30
C ASP A 65 -7.40 2.31 32.94
N ALA A 66 -7.38 2.20 34.27
CA ALA A 66 -6.49 1.29 34.99
C ALA A 66 -6.92 -0.18 34.82
N ALA A 67 -8.22 -0.47 34.86
CA ALA A 67 -8.76 -1.81 34.68
C ALA A 67 -8.52 -2.35 33.26
N ILE A 68 -8.63 -1.48 32.24
CA ILE A 68 -8.48 -1.89 30.84
C ILE A 68 -7.03 -1.86 30.34
N SER A 69 -6.12 -1.15 31.03
CA SER A 69 -4.68 -1.09 30.70
C SER A 69 -3.91 -2.35 31.13
N THR A 70 -4.48 -3.53 30.87
CA THR A 70 -3.89 -4.84 31.12
C THR A 70 -3.76 -5.60 29.81
N THR A 71 -2.94 -6.65 29.76
CA THR A 71 -2.87 -7.53 28.60
C THR A 71 -4.24 -8.07 28.21
N LEU A 72 -5.08 -8.45 29.19
CA LEU A 72 -6.43 -8.94 28.88
C LEU A 72 -7.35 -7.84 28.38
N GLY A 73 -7.26 -6.65 29.00
CA GLY A 73 -8.03 -5.47 28.58
C GLY A 73 -7.66 -4.98 27.19
N SER A 74 -6.40 -5.13 26.75
CA SER A 74 -6.01 -4.76 25.39
C SER A 74 -6.67 -5.64 24.32
N PHE A 75 -6.80 -6.94 24.58
CA PHE A 75 -7.45 -7.88 23.68
C PHE A 75 -8.98 -7.78 23.68
N LEU A 76 -9.57 -7.60 24.85
CA LEU A 76 -11.02 -7.69 25.02
C LEU A 76 -11.74 -6.33 24.95
N VAL A 77 -11.03 -5.23 25.21
CA VAL A 77 -11.62 -3.90 25.29
C VAL A 77 -10.94 -2.94 24.32
N ILE A 78 -9.66 -2.60 24.50
CA ILE A 78 -9.00 -1.51 23.74
C ILE A 78 -9.01 -1.81 22.24
N GLY A 79 -8.43 -2.94 21.81
CA GLY A 79 -8.41 -3.34 20.40
C GLY A 79 -9.80 -3.42 19.76
N PRO A 80 -10.79 -4.11 20.37
CA PRO A 80 -12.17 -4.14 19.89
C PRO A 80 -12.83 -2.77 19.78
N VAL A 81 -12.78 -1.96 20.83
CA VAL A 81 -13.44 -0.65 20.88
C VAL A 81 -12.86 0.28 19.82
N GLU A 82 -11.54 0.36 19.73
CA GLU A 82 -10.91 1.32 18.82
C GLU A 82 -11.01 0.91 17.36
N GLU A 83 -10.86 -0.37 17.03
CA GLU A 83 -11.02 -0.83 15.65
C GLU A 83 -12.48 -0.74 15.19
N PHE A 84 -13.44 -0.97 16.11
CA PHE A 84 -14.86 -0.73 15.83
C PHE A 84 -15.12 0.76 15.57
N ALA A 85 -14.59 1.63 16.42
CA ALA A 85 -14.74 3.06 16.25
C ALA A 85 -14.14 3.54 14.92
N LYS A 86 -12.97 3.01 14.52
CA LYS A 86 -12.38 3.27 13.19
C LYS A 86 -13.26 2.78 12.05
N LEU A 87 -13.88 1.60 12.17
CA LEU A 87 -14.87 1.13 11.20
C LEU A 87 -16.06 2.11 11.09
N THR A 88 -16.59 2.64 12.20
CA THR A 88 -17.66 3.65 12.13
C THR A 88 -17.22 4.93 11.41
N GLY A 89 -15.97 5.37 11.62
CA GLY A 89 -15.37 6.47 10.86
C GLY A 89 -15.32 6.17 9.36
N LEU A 90 -14.92 4.96 8.96
CA LEU A 90 -14.94 4.55 7.55
C LEU A 90 -16.36 4.53 6.98
N VAL A 91 -17.36 4.07 7.74
CA VAL A 91 -18.76 4.06 7.31
C VAL A 91 -19.25 5.48 6.99
N VAL A 92 -18.96 6.45 7.87
CA VAL A 92 -19.30 7.87 7.65
C VAL A 92 -18.60 8.40 6.41
N VAL A 93 -17.30 8.17 6.28
CA VAL A 93 -16.51 8.62 5.12
C VAL A 93 -17.04 8.01 3.83
N TYR A 94 -17.33 6.70 3.82
CA TYR A 94 -17.87 6.00 2.66
C TYR A 94 -19.15 6.65 2.14
N ILE A 95 -20.04 7.11 3.03
CA ILE A 95 -21.26 7.82 2.63
C ILE A 95 -20.94 9.11 1.87
N LEU A 96 -19.87 9.82 2.28
CA LEU A 96 -19.43 11.09 1.67
C LEU A 96 -18.72 10.87 0.32
N ILE A 97 -17.95 9.78 0.17
CA ILE A 97 -17.07 9.57 -1.00
C ILE A 97 -17.40 8.29 -1.79
N LYS A 98 -18.62 7.76 -1.67
CA LYS A 98 -19.07 6.47 -2.27
C LYS A 98 -18.70 6.29 -3.75
N ASN A 99 -18.64 7.39 -4.51
CA ASN A 99 -18.34 7.39 -5.94
C ASN A 99 -16.85 7.17 -6.22
N GLN A 100 -15.97 7.58 -5.30
CA GLN A 100 -14.51 7.39 -5.41
C GLN A 100 -14.12 5.96 -5.03
N PHE A 101 -14.93 5.28 -4.20
CA PHE A 101 -14.70 3.90 -3.76
C PHE A 101 -14.95 2.87 -4.89
N ASN A 102 -14.05 2.79 -5.86
CA ASN A 102 -14.25 2.16 -7.17
C ASN A 102 -13.29 0.97 -7.46
N GLU A 103 -12.22 0.81 -6.68
CA GLU A 103 -11.34 -0.35 -6.65
C GLU A 103 -10.98 -0.80 -5.23
N LEU A 104 -10.51 -2.04 -5.11
CA LEU A 104 -10.22 -2.66 -3.81
C LEU A 104 -9.09 -1.95 -3.05
N THR A 105 -8.15 -1.30 -3.76
CA THR A 105 -7.07 -0.52 -3.15
C THR A 105 -7.63 0.67 -2.38
N ASP A 106 -8.68 1.32 -2.87
CA ASP A 106 -9.32 2.48 -2.25
C ASP A 106 -9.81 2.15 -0.85
N GLY A 107 -10.39 0.95 -0.68
CA GLY A 107 -10.82 0.47 0.63
C GLY A 107 -9.69 0.46 1.64
N VAL A 108 -8.52 -0.04 1.24
CA VAL A 108 -7.31 -0.04 2.07
C VAL A 108 -6.80 1.39 2.31
N ILE A 109 -6.78 2.24 1.27
CA ILE A 109 -6.27 3.61 1.34
C ILE A 109 -7.13 4.49 2.26
N TYR A 110 -8.44 4.51 2.06
CA TYR A 110 -9.33 5.33 2.86
C TYR A 110 -9.37 4.88 4.32
N MET A 111 -9.37 3.56 4.57
CA MET A 111 -9.27 3.05 5.94
C MET A 111 -7.93 3.40 6.59
N SER A 112 -6.83 3.40 5.82
CA SER A 112 -5.52 3.85 6.29
C SER A 112 -5.54 5.33 6.66
N CYS A 113 -6.23 6.18 5.88
CA CYS A 113 -6.43 7.59 6.22
C CYS A 113 -7.26 7.78 7.50
N VAL A 114 -8.36 7.01 7.67
CA VAL A 114 -9.17 7.02 8.90
C VAL A 114 -8.33 6.65 10.12
N ALA A 115 -7.57 5.56 10.03
CA ALA A 115 -6.70 5.08 11.12
C ALA A 115 -5.56 6.06 11.42
N LEU A 116 -5.00 6.71 10.40
CA LEU A 116 -4.03 7.79 10.56
C LEU A 116 -4.65 8.98 11.33
N GLY A 117 -5.88 9.38 10.98
CA GLY A 117 -6.60 10.44 11.68
C GLY A 117 -6.81 10.13 13.15
N PHE A 118 -7.30 8.92 13.45
CA PHE A 118 -7.43 8.42 14.82
C PHE A 118 -6.09 8.48 15.58
N SER A 119 -5.04 7.91 15.00
CA SER A 119 -3.73 7.82 15.65
C SER A 119 -3.10 9.19 15.91
N ILE A 120 -3.27 10.15 15.00
CA ILE A 120 -2.72 11.50 15.20
C ILE A 120 -3.40 12.21 16.37
N ILE A 121 -4.72 12.11 16.49
CA ILE A 121 -5.47 12.71 17.60
C ILE A 121 -5.10 12.03 18.93
N GLU A 122 -5.02 10.70 18.92
CA GLU A 122 -4.61 9.92 20.09
C GLU A 122 -3.17 10.26 20.54
N ASN A 123 -2.22 10.29 19.61
CA ASN A 123 -0.84 10.70 19.88
C ASN A 123 -0.76 12.10 20.49
N TYR A 124 -1.60 13.02 20.03
CA TYR A 124 -1.73 14.35 20.61
C TYR A 124 -2.19 14.28 22.08
N PHE A 125 -3.20 13.47 22.41
CA PHE A 125 -3.62 13.31 23.81
C PHE A 125 -2.51 12.74 24.68
N TYR A 126 -1.80 11.70 24.22
CA TYR A 126 -0.66 11.12 24.97
C TYR A 126 0.48 12.11 25.19
N ALA A 127 0.82 12.92 24.18
CA ALA A 127 1.91 13.90 24.26
C ALA A 127 1.59 15.10 25.16
N ASN A 128 0.32 15.28 25.54
CA ASN A 128 -0.15 16.37 26.39
C ASN A 128 -0.80 15.86 27.69
N ALA A 129 -0.66 14.57 28.02
CA ALA A 129 -1.26 13.96 29.21
C ALA A 129 -0.57 14.39 30.53
N GLY A 130 0.66 14.91 30.47
CA GLY A 130 1.40 15.37 31.63
C GLY A 130 2.77 15.95 31.29
N GLU A 131 3.47 16.49 32.30
CA GLU A 131 4.82 17.02 32.12
C GLU A 131 5.80 15.92 31.68
N GLY A 132 6.69 16.24 30.74
CA GLY A 132 7.70 15.30 30.24
C GLY A 132 7.20 14.29 29.21
N THR A 133 5.90 14.27 28.88
CA THR A 133 5.33 13.32 27.88
C THR A 133 5.52 13.76 26.44
N GLN A 134 6.09 14.94 26.22
CA GLN A 134 6.22 15.58 24.90
C GLN A 134 6.97 14.73 23.86
N TYR A 135 7.98 13.97 24.29
CA TYR A 135 8.78 13.12 23.38
C TYR A 135 7.97 11.97 22.78
N LEU A 136 6.84 11.59 23.41
CA LEU A 136 5.98 10.51 22.94
C LEU A 136 5.39 10.80 21.57
N ILE A 137 5.23 12.08 21.19
CA ILE A 137 4.72 12.44 19.86
C ILE A 137 5.61 11.87 18.73
N VAL A 138 6.94 11.88 18.93
CA VAL A 138 7.90 11.37 17.96
C VAL A 138 7.91 9.86 17.99
N TYR A 139 8.00 9.26 19.17
CA TYR A 139 8.01 7.81 19.33
C TYR A 139 6.76 7.16 18.73
N ARG A 140 5.58 7.68 19.07
CA ARG A 140 4.29 7.16 18.60
C ARG A 140 4.07 7.41 17.11
N ALA A 141 4.58 8.51 16.55
CA ALA A 141 4.50 8.76 15.10
C ALA A 141 5.22 7.69 14.27
N PHE A 142 6.29 7.08 14.77
CA PHE A 142 7.04 6.03 14.06
C PHE A 142 6.64 4.60 14.41
N ILE A 143 5.98 4.39 15.55
CA ILE A 143 5.64 3.06 16.06
C ILE A 143 4.14 2.84 16.05
N SER A 144 3.38 3.62 16.84
CA SER A 144 1.92 3.49 16.96
C SER A 144 1.21 3.85 15.65
N THR A 145 1.57 4.94 14.98
CA THR A 145 0.85 5.38 13.77
C THR A 145 0.92 4.36 12.62
N PRO A 146 2.09 3.81 12.24
CA PRO A 146 2.15 2.73 11.26
C PRO A 146 1.43 1.46 11.70
N ALA A 147 1.39 1.19 13.02
CA ALA A 147 0.69 0.05 13.60
C ALA A 147 -0.83 0.19 13.41
N HIS A 148 -1.44 1.29 13.83
CA HIS A 148 -2.88 1.56 13.64
C HIS A 148 -3.29 1.46 12.16
N ILE A 149 -2.52 2.09 11.26
CA ILE A 149 -2.77 1.99 9.81
C ILE A 149 -2.80 0.53 9.37
N SER A 150 -1.83 -0.25 9.85
CA SER A 150 -1.67 -1.64 9.42
C SER A 150 -2.74 -2.58 10.00
N PHE A 151 -3.19 -2.37 11.25
CA PHE A 151 -4.26 -3.16 11.84
C PHE A 151 -5.58 -2.92 11.10
N SER A 152 -5.93 -1.65 10.89
CA SER A 152 -7.20 -1.28 10.31
C SER A 152 -7.28 -1.55 8.79
N ALA A 153 -6.17 -1.61 8.06
CA ALA A 153 -6.15 -1.83 6.61
C ALA A 153 -7.02 -3.03 6.14
N ILE A 154 -7.09 -4.11 6.92
CA ILE A 154 -7.92 -5.29 6.61
C ILE A 154 -9.43 -5.00 6.69
N ILE A 155 -9.85 -4.09 7.56
CA ILE A 155 -11.24 -3.63 7.66
C ILE A 155 -11.64 -2.91 6.38
N GLY A 156 -10.77 -2.04 5.87
CA GLY A 156 -10.97 -1.33 4.61
C GLY A 156 -11.12 -2.26 3.41
N TYR A 157 -10.24 -3.26 3.34
CA TYR A 157 -10.33 -4.34 2.36
C TYR A 157 -11.69 -5.06 2.43
N ALA A 158 -12.10 -5.53 3.62
CA ALA A 158 -13.36 -6.26 3.79
C ALA A 158 -14.59 -5.39 3.50
N TRP A 159 -14.57 -4.13 3.93
CA TRP A 159 -15.65 -3.18 3.70
C TRP A 159 -15.90 -2.93 2.21
N TYR A 160 -14.84 -2.77 1.41
CA TYR A 160 -14.97 -2.66 -0.04
C TYR A 160 -15.64 -3.88 -0.65
N ARG A 161 -15.19 -5.08 -0.31
CA ARG A 161 -15.76 -6.29 -0.91
C ARG A 161 -17.22 -6.48 -0.49
N HIS A 162 -17.57 -6.11 0.74
CA HIS A 162 -18.96 -6.10 1.18
C HIS A 162 -19.80 -5.11 0.36
N LYS A 163 -19.34 -3.87 0.16
CA LYS A 163 -20.12 -2.81 -0.49
C LYS A 163 -20.12 -2.84 -2.01
N ARG A 164 -19.07 -3.35 -2.64
CA ARG A 164 -18.85 -3.28 -4.09
C ARG A 164 -18.83 -4.66 -4.76
N GLU A 165 -18.54 -5.72 -4.03
CA GLU A 165 -18.46 -7.10 -4.54
C GLU A 165 -19.52 -8.04 -3.93
N ASN A 166 -20.51 -7.48 -3.21
CA ASN A 166 -21.62 -8.22 -2.57
C ASN A 166 -21.17 -9.34 -1.61
N LYS A 167 -19.97 -9.23 -1.00
CA LYS A 167 -19.55 -10.18 0.03
C LYS A 167 -20.38 -10.03 1.30
N PRO A 168 -20.61 -11.10 2.08
CA PRO A 168 -21.41 -11.03 3.29
C PRO A 168 -20.77 -10.09 4.31
N PHE A 169 -21.60 -9.40 5.10
CA PHE A 169 -21.14 -8.51 6.17
C PHE A 169 -20.31 -9.26 7.23
N GLY A 170 -20.50 -10.57 7.37
CA GLY A 170 -19.66 -11.43 8.21
C GLY A 170 -18.17 -11.33 7.89
N SER A 171 -17.80 -11.02 6.63
CA SER A 171 -16.41 -10.77 6.27
C SER A 171 -15.85 -9.53 6.99
N VAL A 172 -16.62 -8.43 7.09
CA VAL A 172 -16.24 -7.21 7.83
C VAL A 172 -16.06 -7.52 9.33
N ILE A 173 -16.93 -8.36 9.90
CA ILE A 173 -16.81 -8.79 11.30
C ILE A 173 -15.52 -9.60 11.53
N VAL A 174 -15.18 -10.51 10.63
CA VAL A 174 -13.91 -11.26 10.73
C VAL A 174 -12.71 -10.31 10.61
N ALA A 175 -12.73 -9.34 9.69
CA ALA A 175 -11.67 -8.32 9.60
C ALA A 175 -11.55 -7.53 10.90
N LEU A 176 -12.68 -7.12 11.47
CA LEU A 176 -12.72 -6.38 12.72
C LEU A 176 -12.09 -7.19 13.85
N VAL A 177 -12.50 -8.45 14.05
CA VAL A 177 -11.91 -9.34 15.06
C VAL A 177 -10.40 -9.50 14.85
N VAL A 178 -9.95 -9.72 13.60
CA VAL A 178 -8.52 -9.85 13.30
C VAL A 178 -7.76 -8.55 13.60
N ALA A 179 -8.29 -7.40 13.18
CA ALA A 179 -7.68 -6.09 13.46
C ALA A 179 -7.60 -5.83 14.97
N SER A 180 -8.66 -6.12 15.72
CA SER A 180 -8.72 -5.96 17.17
C SER A 180 -7.73 -6.86 17.90
N LEU A 181 -7.57 -8.11 17.47
CA LEU A 181 -6.54 -9.00 18.01
C LEU A 181 -5.14 -8.47 17.72
N LEU A 182 -4.86 -8.04 16.48
CA LEU A 182 -3.56 -7.47 16.13
C LEU A 182 -3.25 -6.20 16.94
N HIS A 183 -4.25 -5.35 17.18
CA HIS A 183 -4.13 -4.18 18.02
C HIS A 183 -3.87 -4.59 19.48
N GLY A 184 -4.64 -5.52 20.04
CA GLY A 184 -4.46 -6.00 21.40
C GLY A 184 -3.06 -6.60 21.67
N ILE A 185 -2.48 -7.33 20.69
CA ILE A 185 -1.09 -7.81 20.77
C ILE A 185 -0.12 -6.63 20.88
N PHE A 186 -0.31 -5.60 20.06
CA PHE A 186 0.56 -4.43 20.05
C PHE A 186 0.57 -3.73 21.41
N ASP A 187 -0.60 -3.46 21.97
CA ASP A 187 -0.73 -2.81 23.27
C ASP A 187 -0.16 -3.67 24.39
N ALA A 188 -0.43 -4.99 24.39
CA ALA A 188 0.12 -5.91 25.37
C ALA A 188 1.66 -5.90 25.38
N LEU A 189 2.27 -5.83 24.20
CA LEU A 189 3.72 -5.70 24.05
C LEU A 189 4.22 -4.31 24.45
N ALA A 190 3.47 -3.24 24.11
CA ALA A 190 3.85 -1.86 24.40
C ALA A 190 3.76 -1.52 25.90
N PHE A 191 2.83 -2.12 26.64
CA PHE A 191 2.71 -1.97 28.10
C PHE A 191 3.88 -2.59 28.88
N SER A 192 4.67 -3.46 28.23
CA SER A 192 5.74 -4.22 28.85
C SER A 192 7.11 -3.85 28.24
N PRO A 193 7.92 -3.00 28.90
CA PRO A 193 9.20 -2.51 28.36
C PRO A 193 10.19 -3.62 27.97
N TYR A 194 10.12 -4.77 28.64
CA TYR A 194 10.97 -5.94 28.38
C TYR A 194 10.72 -6.57 26.99
N PHE A 195 9.58 -6.30 26.35
CA PHE A 195 9.22 -6.86 25.05
C PHE A 195 9.43 -5.90 23.88
N ASN A 196 10.14 -4.78 24.07
CA ASN A 196 10.39 -3.81 23.00
C ASN A 196 11.02 -4.43 21.72
N PHE A 197 11.93 -5.40 21.85
CA PHE A 197 12.48 -6.10 20.69
C PHE A 197 11.42 -6.91 19.94
N LEU A 198 10.55 -7.60 20.69
CA LEU A 198 9.45 -8.37 20.11
C LEU A 198 8.41 -7.47 19.46
N LEU A 199 8.13 -6.29 20.05
CA LEU A 199 7.27 -5.25 19.47
C LEU A 199 7.78 -4.81 18.10
N LEU A 200 9.08 -4.59 17.94
CA LEU A 200 9.68 -4.20 16.65
C LEU A 200 9.58 -5.32 15.60
N ILE A 201 9.80 -6.57 15.99
CA ILE A 201 9.59 -7.73 15.10
C ILE A 201 8.13 -7.82 14.68
N TYR A 202 7.22 -7.69 15.65
CA TYR A 202 5.79 -7.73 15.41
C TYR A 202 5.35 -6.64 14.43
N LEU A 203 5.78 -5.40 14.66
CA LEU A 203 5.52 -4.26 13.78
C LEU A 203 6.04 -4.50 12.36
N TYR A 204 7.27 -5.02 12.23
CA TYR A 204 7.84 -5.39 10.93
C TYR A 204 6.97 -6.43 10.19
N LEU A 205 6.50 -7.46 10.89
CA LEU A 205 5.67 -8.50 10.30
C LEU A 205 4.32 -7.97 9.84
N VAL A 206 3.67 -7.16 10.68
CA VAL A 206 2.36 -6.57 10.39
C VAL A 206 2.44 -5.57 9.22
N ILE A 207 3.41 -4.64 9.23
CA ILE A 207 3.60 -3.69 8.11
C ILE A 207 3.90 -4.45 6.83
N ARG A 208 4.80 -5.46 6.88
CA ARG A 208 5.11 -6.29 5.71
C ARG A 208 3.86 -6.99 5.16
N GLN A 209 2.96 -7.44 6.03
CA GLN A 209 1.71 -8.06 5.62
C GLN A 209 0.77 -7.05 4.97
N THR A 210 0.59 -5.86 5.54
CA THR A 210 -0.21 -4.78 4.96
C THR A 210 0.30 -4.39 3.58
N LEU A 211 1.62 -4.24 3.42
CA LEU A 211 2.23 -3.96 2.12
C LEU A 211 1.95 -5.05 1.07
N ARG A 212 1.89 -6.34 1.48
CA ARG A 212 1.49 -7.41 0.57
C ARG A 212 0.01 -7.33 0.18
N VAL A 213 -0.87 -6.95 1.11
CA VAL A 213 -2.29 -6.73 0.81
C VAL A 213 -2.42 -5.61 -0.23
N VAL A 214 -1.77 -4.47 -0.02
CA VAL A 214 -1.74 -3.35 -0.97
C VAL A 214 -1.17 -3.76 -2.34
N GLN A 215 -0.10 -4.55 -2.37
CA GLN A 215 0.42 -5.10 -3.62
C GLN A 215 -0.61 -5.99 -4.31
N TYR A 216 -1.30 -6.84 -3.55
CA TYR A 216 -2.35 -7.71 -4.07
C TYR A 216 -3.52 -6.93 -4.65
N THR A 217 -4.03 -5.90 -3.96
CA THR A 217 -5.14 -5.08 -4.47
C THR A 217 -4.78 -4.38 -5.78
N ASN A 218 -3.54 -3.87 -5.89
CA ASN A 218 -3.04 -3.29 -7.13
C ASN A 218 -2.97 -4.32 -8.28
N ILE A 219 -2.57 -5.57 -8.02
CA ILE A 219 -2.50 -6.61 -9.08
C ILE A 219 -3.86 -6.84 -9.73
N ILE A 220 -4.91 -6.87 -8.92
CA ILE A 220 -6.30 -7.18 -9.32
C ILE A 220 -7.13 -5.92 -9.59
N SER A 221 -6.51 -4.75 -9.57
CA SER A 221 -7.17 -3.48 -9.87
C SER A 221 -7.81 -3.53 -11.27
N PRO A 222 -9.07 -3.10 -11.42
CA PRO A 222 -9.72 -3.00 -12.74
C PRO A 222 -9.12 -1.89 -13.60
N PHE A 223 -8.41 -0.92 -13.00
CA PHE A 223 -7.76 0.18 -13.72
C PHE A 223 -6.34 -0.15 -14.17
N ARG A 224 -5.86 -1.36 -13.88
CA ARG A 224 -4.59 -1.87 -14.35
C ARG A 224 -4.63 -2.10 -15.86
N PRO A 225 -3.87 -1.34 -16.68
CA PRO A 225 -3.87 -1.55 -18.12
C PRO A 225 -3.15 -2.85 -18.47
N GLY A 226 -3.57 -3.52 -19.55
CA GLY A 226 -2.77 -4.58 -20.15
C GLY A 226 -1.44 -4.03 -20.65
N PHE A 227 -0.33 -4.75 -20.42
CA PHE A 227 0.99 -4.26 -20.83
C PHE A 227 1.08 -4.00 -22.33
N ALA A 228 0.52 -4.90 -23.15
CA ALA A 228 0.48 -4.74 -24.60
C ALA A 228 -0.39 -3.55 -25.06
N ALA A 229 -1.51 -3.31 -24.37
CA ALA A 229 -2.43 -2.21 -24.69
C ALA A 229 -1.76 -0.82 -24.57
N LEU A 230 -0.70 -0.70 -23.76
CA LEU A 230 0.09 0.54 -23.65
C LEU A 230 0.91 0.89 -24.90
N PHE A 231 0.93 0.01 -25.90
CA PHE A 231 1.62 0.18 -27.17
C PHE A 231 0.66 0.15 -28.38
N GLU A 232 -0.66 0.22 -28.18
CA GLU A 232 -1.62 0.23 -29.29
C GLU A 232 -1.65 1.57 -30.04
N HIS A 233 -1.39 2.67 -29.33
CA HIS A 233 -1.37 4.02 -29.89
C HIS A 233 0.02 4.64 -29.77
N SER A 234 0.61 4.99 -30.91
CA SER A 234 1.85 5.75 -30.94
C SER A 234 1.60 7.24 -30.70
N ALA A 235 2.65 7.97 -30.32
CA ALA A 235 2.60 9.40 -30.07
C ALA A 235 2.52 10.24 -31.36
N GLY A 236 2.58 9.62 -32.54
CA GLY A 236 2.71 10.33 -33.82
C GLY A 236 4.07 11.02 -34.01
N GLU A 237 5.03 10.76 -33.12
CA GLU A 237 6.38 11.33 -33.13
C GLU A 237 7.42 10.23 -33.41
N ALA A 238 8.56 10.61 -33.97
CA ALA A 238 9.68 9.71 -34.19
C ALA A 238 10.97 10.25 -33.53
N VAL A 239 11.81 9.33 -33.04
CA VAL A 239 13.12 9.65 -32.48
C VAL A 239 14.18 9.44 -33.56
N GLU A 240 14.75 10.53 -34.07
CA GLU A 240 15.67 10.52 -35.21
C GLU A 240 17.12 10.15 -34.84
N LYS A 241 17.56 10.46 -33.61
CA LYS A 241 18.97 10.31 -33.18
C LYS A 241 19.17 9.12 -32.23
N MET A 242 18.59 7.97 -32.54
CA MET A 242 18.73 6.75 -31.74
C MET A 242 19.16 5.56 -32.60
N GLU A 243 20.37 5.08 -32.36
CA GLU A 243 20.83 3.80 -32.90
C GLU A 243 20.16 2.64 -32.14
N CYS A 244 19.61 1.68 -32.88
CA CYS A 244 18.96 0.52 -32.26
C CYS A 244 20.01 -0.39 -31.58
N PRO A 245 19.91 -0.66 -30.26
CA PRO A 245 20.87 -1.51 -29.56
C PRO A 245 20.83 -2.98 -29.99
N ASN A 246 19.79 -3.41 -30.72
CA ASN A 246 19.64 -4.76 -31.22
C ASN A 246 20.18 -4.93 -32.66
N CYS A 247 19.81 -4.07 -33.61
CA CYS A 247 20.15 -4.24 -35.03
C CYS A 247 21.05 -3.15 -35.61
N GLY A 248 21.46 -2.14 -34.84
CA GLY A 248 22.31 -1.03 -35.31
C GLY A 248 21.62 -0.04 -36.24
N SER A 249 20.33 -0.23 -36.54
CA SER A 249 19.58 0.69 -37.42
C SER A 249 19.52 2.10 -36.83
N VAL A 250 19.95 3.10 -37.62
CA VAL A 250 19.87 4.54 -37.31
C VAL A 250 18.60 5.20 -37.85
N ALA A 251 17.71 4.45 -38.51
CA ALA A 251 16.44 4.98 -38.99
C ALA A 251 15.59 5.54 -37.82
N PRO A 252 14.71 6.53 -38.05
CA PRO A 252 13.83 7.06 -37.01
C PRO A 252 13.03 5.95 -36.31
N LYS A 253 12.84 6.09 -34.99
CA LYS A 253 12.10 5.12 -34.17
C LYS A 253 10.74 5.68 -33.77
N GLU A 254 9.66 4.97 -34.06
CA GLU A 254 8.30 5.38 -33.68
C GLU A 254 8.18 5.48 -32.15
N LEU A 255 7.72 6.62 -31.63
CA LEU A 255 7.62 6.86 -30.19
C LEU A 255 6.27 6.41 -29.64
N TYR A 256 6.31 5.70 -28.51
CA TYR A 256 5.17 5.36 -27.67
C TYR A 256 5.35 6.06 -26.32
N ARG A 257 4.42 6.94 -25.96
CA ARG A 257 4.44 7.67 -24.69
C ARG A 257 3.08 7.54 -24.02
N ASN A 258 3.11 7.12 -22.77
CA ASN A 258 1.92 7.05 -21.92
C ASN A 258 2.21 7.68 -20.54
N ARG A 259 1.20 7.73 -19.66
CA ARG A 259 1.33 8.32 -18.31
C ARG A 259 2.39 7.65 -17.42
N PHE A 260 2.83 6.44 -17.77
CA PHE A 260 3.75 5.65 -16.95
C PHE A 260 5.20 5.69 -17.43
N PHE A 261 5.43 5.58 -18.74
CA PHE A 261 6.76 5.50 -19.34
C PHE A 261 6.78 5.92 -20.82
N SER A 262 7.97 5.97 -21.40
CA SER A 262 8.18 6.13 -22.84
C SER A 262 9.05 4.99 -23.38
N ALA A 263 8.75 4.56 -24.60
CA ALA A 263 9.48 3.53 -25.33
C ALA A 263 9.36 3.81 -26.85
N CYS A 264 10.31 3.33 -27.64
CA CYS A 264 10.30 3.54 -29.09
C CYS A 264 10.33 2.19 -29.81
N ARG A 265 9.71 2.06 -30.98
CA ARG A 265 9.74 0.85 -31.81
C ARG A 265 10.75 1.02 -32.93
N CYS A 266 11.53 -0.03 -33.19
CA CYS A 266 12.44 -0.11 -34.33
C CYS A 266 11.82 -0.92 -35.46
N ASP A 267 11.48 -0.27 -36.57
CA ASP A 267 10.85 -0.94 -37.72
C ASP A 267 11.75 -1.95 -38.41
N SER A 268 13.07 -1.76 -38.34
CA SER A 268 14.04 -2.69 -38.94
C SER A 268 14.08 -4.06 -38.27
N CYS A 269 13.72 -4.18 -36.98
CA CYS A 269 13.80 -5.46 -36.25
C CYS A 269 12.57 -5.80 -35.40
N GLY A 270 11.58 -4.90 -35.30
CA GLY A 270 10.36 -5.06 -34.52
C GLY A 270 10.52 -4.94 -32.99
N TYR A 271 11.75 -4.73 -32.48
CA TYR A 271 11.98 -4.56 -31.06
C TYR A 271 11.59 -3.16 -30.57
N HIS A 272 11.11 -3.11 -29.33
CA HIS A 272 10.87 -1.89 -28.59
C HIS A 272 12.09 -1.55 -27.76
N ILE A 273 12.38 -0.26 -27.59
CA ILE A 273 13.55 0.28 -26.91
C ILE A 273 13.04 1.21 -25.82
N ALA A 274 13.48 0.99 -24.58
CA ALA A 274 13.20 1.87 -23.47
C ALA A 274 14.49 2.23 -22.74
N SER A 275 14.48 3.38 -22.06
CA SER A 275 15.58 3.77 -21.19
C SER A 275 15.67 2.84 -19.97
N ARG A 276 16.84 2.79 -19.32
CA ARG A 276 17.03 2.06 -18.06
C ARG A 276 16.11 2.57 -16.94
N SER A 277 15.69 3.83 -16.96
CA SER A 277 14.73 4.36 -15.97
C SER A 277 13.31 3.91 -16.29
N ASP A 278 12.92 3.90 -17.57
CA ASP A 278 11.59 3.47 -18.00
C ASP A 278 11.37 1.97 -17.83
N ILE A 279 12.36 1.12 -18.12
CA ILE A 279 12.26 -0.31 -17.83
C ILE A 279 12.09 -0.58 -16.33
N ARG A 280 12.73 0.22 -15.45
CA ARG A 280 12.51 0.14 -13.99
C ARG A 280 11.08 0.53 -13.63
N LYS A 281 10.49 1.54 -14.27
CA LYS A 281 9.08 1.90 -14.08
C LYS A 281 8.16 0.77 -14.52
N ILE A 282 8.42 0.16 -15.69
CA ILE A 282 7.67 -1.01 -16.20
C ILE A 282 7.67 -2.14 -15.16
N PHE A 283 8.85 -2.61 -14.72
CA PHE A 283 8.91 -3.66 -13.71
C PHE A 283 8.30 -3.24 -12.37
N ARG A 284 8.42 -1.98 -11.96
CA ARG A 284 7.79 -1.50 -10.72
C ARG A 284 6.25 -1.56 -10.77
N ILE A 285 5.66 -1.26 -11.93
CA ILE A 285 4.21 -1.25 -12.14
C ILE A 285 3.68 -2.67 -12.36
N PHE A 286 4.40 -3.49 -13.13
CA PHE A 286 3.90 -4.77 -13.60
C PHE A 286 4.48 -5.98 -12.87
N ALA A 287 5.50 -5.79 -12.03
CA ALA A 287 6.15 -6.85 -11.26
C ALA A 287 6.72 -6.30 -9.93
N PRO A 288 5.89 -5.82 -9.00
CA PRO A 288 6.34 -5.07 -7.80
C PRO A 288 7.27 -5.84 -6.84
N GLU A 289 7.35 -7.18 -6.89
CA GLU A 289 8.41 -7.94 -6.19
C GLU A 289 9.83 -7.65 -6.71
N TYR A 290 9.94 -6.97 -7.85
CA TYR A 290 11.17 -6.58 -8.48
C TYR A 290 11.88 -5.46 -7.69
N LYS A 291 12.55 -5.85 -6.60
CA LYS A 291 13.22 -4.90 -5.69
C LYS A 291 14.52 -4.32 -6.25
N ARG A 292 15.26 -5.07 -7.08
CA ARG A 292 16.59 -4.63 -7.58
C ARG A 292 16.90 -5.19 -8.97
N LEU A 293 17.00 -4.27 -9.94
CA LEU A 293 17.25 -4.60 -11.34
C LEU A 293 18.57 -5.37 -11.54
N GLY A 294 19.64 -4.89 -10.91
CA GLY A 294 20.97 -5.47 -11.06
C GLY A 294 21.11 -6.90 -10.54
N ARG A 295 20.32 -7.32 -9.55
CA ARG A 295 20.38 -8.69 -8.99
C ARG A 295 19.64 -9.73 -9.84
N LYS A 296 18.91 -9.28 -10.87
CA LYS A 296 18.08 -10.13 -11.73
C LYS A 296 18.61 -10.17 -13.16
N LEU A 297 19.78 -9.56 -13.41
CA LEU A 297 20.44 -9.60 -14.71
C LEU A 297 21.07 -10.97 -14.91
N VAL A 298 20.69 -11.64 -16.00
CA VAL A 298 21.26 -12.91 -16.44
C VAL A 298 21.79 -12.78 -17.86
N PRO A 299 22.96 -13.35 -18.18
CA PRO A 299 23.47 -13.33 -19.55
C PRO A 299 22.55 -14.12 -20.47
N ALA A 300 22.26 -13.56 -21.64
CA ALA A 300 21.48 -14.18 -22.71
C ALA A 300 22.29 -14.18 -24.00
N ARG A 301 22.39 -15.35 -24.65
CA ARG A 301 23.08 -15.53 -25.93
C ARG A 301 22.08 -15.45 -27.08
N PHE A 302 22.38 -14.63 -28.06
CA PHE A 302 21.65 -14.52 -29.32
C PHE A 302 22.21 -15.50 -30.35
N SER A 303 21.40 -15.84 -31.36
CA SER A 303 21.76 -16.75 -32.45
C SER A 303 22.93 -16.25 -33.30
N ASP A 304 23.18 -14.94 -33.29
CA ASP A 304 24.31 -14.29 -33.95
C ASP A 304 25.61 -14.33 -33.11
N GLY A 305 25.62 -15.03 -31.98
CA GLY A 305 26.77 -15.18 -31.09
C GLY A 305 26.94 -14.06 -30.06
N ARG A 306 26.14 -12.98 -30.12
CA ARG A 306 26.22 -11.89 -29.13
C ARG A 306 25.71 -12.36 -27.77
N THR A 307 26.38 -11.94 -26.71
CA THR A 307 25.92 -12.15 -25.32
C THR A 307 25.57 -10.80 -24.71
N VAL A 308 24.33 -10.64 -24.29
CA VAL A 308 23.83 -9.42 -23.64
C VAL A 308 23.24 -9.75 -22.27
N MET A 309 23.25 -8.79 -21.35
CA MET A 309 22.55 -8.97 -20.09
C MET A 309 21.05 -8.84 -20.32
N SER A 310 20.25 -9.69 -19.68
CA SER A 310 18.80 -9.66 -19.78
C SER A 310 18.14 -9.70 -18.39
N VAL A 311 16.95 -9.14 -18.29
CA VAL A 311 16.07 -9.34 -17.15
C VAL A 311 15.02 -10.36 -17.56
N TYR A 312 14.99 -11.49 -16.84
CA TYR A 312 14.07 -12.60 -17.08
C TYR A 312 14.03 -13.11 -18.53
N GLY A 313 15.11 -12.96 -19.29
CA GLY A 313 15.19 -13.41 -20.69
C GLY A 313 14.24 -12.70 -21.67
N SER A 314 13.62 -11.58 -21.27
CA SER A 314 12.61 -10.86 -22.08
C SER A 314 12.97 -9.40 -22.34
N ALA A 315 13.78 -8.78 -21.46
CA ALA A 315 14.29 -7.42 -21.63
C ALA A 315 15.82 -7.41 -21.64
N PHE A 316 16.43 -6.96 -22.73
CA PHE A 316 17.86 -7.09 -23.01
C PHE A 316 18.57 -5.75 -22.97
N PHE A 317 19.75 -5.69 -22.35
CA PHE A 317 20.52 -4.47 -22.17
C PHE A 317 21.52 -4.33 -23.32
N GLY A 318 21.52 -3.18 -23.98
CA GLY A 318 22.55 -2.84 -24.96
C GLY A 318 23.93 -2.72 -24.31
N SER A 319 24.98 -2.64 -25.13
CA SER A 319 26.38 -2.53 -24.72
C SER A 319 26.64 -1.46 -23.66
N ASN A 320 26.02 -0.29 -23.80
CA ASN A 320 26.19 0.84 -22.87
C ASN A 320 25.34 0.72 -21.59
N GLY A 321 24.49 -0.32 -21.46
CA GLY A 321 23.63 -0.58 -20.31
C GLY A 321 22.50 0.42 -20.06
N ASN A 322 22.44 1.52 -20.82
CA ASN A 322 21.48 2.61 -20.66
C ASN A 322 20.18 2.41 -21.46
N LEU A 323 20.27 1.68 -22.56
CA LEU A 323 19.14 1.31 -23.40
C LEU A 323 18.82 -0.17 -23.22
N VAL A 324 17.53 -0.46 -23.12
CA VAL A 324 17.00 -1.81 -23.01
C VAL A 324 16.06 -2.05 -24.17
N PHE A 325 16.17 -3.20 -24.82
CA PHE A 325 15.29 -3.60 -25.90
C PHE A 325 14.52 -4.87 -25.53
N PHE A 326 13.28 -4.98 -26.01
CA PHE A 326 12.39 -6.11 -25.71
C PHE A 326 11.33 -6.26 -26.82
N ARG A 327 10.71 -7.42 -26.89
CA ARG A 327 9.46 -7.61 -27.64
C ARG A 327 8.29 -7.50 -26.69
N ILE A 328 7.18 -6.88 -27.14
CA ILE A 328 6.00 -6.67 -26.31
C ILE A 328 5.44 -8.02 -25.85
N SER A 329 5.29 -8.99 -26.76
CA SER A 329 4.78 -10.34 -26.45
C SER A 329 5.58 -11.00 -25.32
N ASP A 330 6.89 -11.09 -25.51
CA ASP A 330 7.76 -11.86 -24.62
C ASP A 330 7.85 -11.21 -23.24
N LEU A 331 7.87 -9.87 -23.19
CA LEU A 331 7.86 -9.14 -21.93
C LEU A 331 6.48 -9.16 -21.26
N ALA A 332 5.38 -9.07 -22.03
CA ALA A 332 4.02 -9.18 -21.51
C ALA A 332 3.81 -10.53 -20.81
N ASP A 333 4.13 -11.63 -21.49
CA ASP A 333 3.98 -12.98 -20.96
C ASP A 333 4.79 -13.18 -19.69
N ARG A 334 6.03 -12.64 -19.67
CA ARG A 334 6.88 -12.75 -18.50
C ARG A 334 6.37 -11.94 -17.32
N LEU A 335 5.89 -10.72 -17.57
CA LEU A 335 5.28 -9.89 -16.53
C LEU A 335 4.01 -10.55 -15.99
N GLN A 336 3.18 -11.12 -16.86
CA GLN A 336 1.98 -11.86 -16.46
C GLN A 336 2.32 -13.05 -15.58
N ALA A 337 3.30 -13.87 -15.97
CA ALA A 337 3.73 -15.03 -15.18
C ALA A 337 4.22 -14.64 -13.77
N ILE A 338 4.95 -13.52 -13.64
CA ILE A 338 5.39 -13.00 -12.33
C ILE A 338 4.19 -12.57 -11.48
N ASN A 339 3.18 -11.95 -12.10
CA ASN A 339 1.96 -11.55 -11.39
C ASN A 339 1.15 -12.76 -10.93
N ASP A 340 1.00 -13.78 -11.77
CA ASP A 340 0.27 -14.99 -11.43
C ASP A 340 0.98 -15.75 -10.30
N GLU A 341 2.31 -15.82 -10.33
CA GLU A 341 3.11 -16.39 -9.24
C GLU A 341 2.93 -15.60 -7.94
N MET A 342 2.95 -14.27 -8.00
CA MET A 342 2.75 -13.41 -6.84
C MET A 342 1.34 -13.55 -6.24
N ALA A 343 0.30 -13.55 -7.09
CA ALA A 343 -1.07 -13.80 -6.66
C ALA A 343 -1.20 -15.19 -6.00
N ASN A 344 -0.55 -16.20 -6.57
CA ASN A 344 -0.51 -17.56 -6.00
C ASN A 344 0.29 -17.63 -4.68
N HIS A 345 1.39 -16.90 -4.56
CA HIS A 345 2.21 -16.87 -3.35
C HIS A 345 1.49 -16.15 -2.21
N PHE A 346 0.82 -15.03 -2.49
CA PHE A 346 -0.07 -14.36 -1.54
C PHE A 346 -1.18 -15.29 -1.07
N ARG A 347 -1.78 -16.07 -1.99
CA ARG A 347 -2.75 -17.13 -1.67
C ARG A 347 -2.22 -18.19 -0.72
N LYS A 348 -0.97 -18.64 -0.88
CA LYS A 348 -0.41 -19.80 -0.17
C LYS A 348 0.37 -19.48 1.12
N ARG A 349 1.09 -18.35 1.24
CA ARG A 349 2.11 -18.14 2.28
C ARG A 349 1.93 -16.92 3.21
N SER A 350 0.83 -16.17 3.08
CA SER A 350 0.52 -15.12 4.06
C SER A 350 0.07 -15.73 5.41
N PHE A 351 0.41 -15.11 6.55
CA PHE A 351 -0.04 -15.58 7.89
C PHE A 351 -1.57 -15.48 8.02
N ILE A 352 -2.15 -14.45 7.38
CA ILE A 352 -3.55 -14.42 6.97
C ILE A 352 -3.57 -14.91 5.51
N SER A 353 -3.35 -16.22 5.28
CA SER A 353 -3.17 -16.73 3.91
C SER A 353 -4.32 -16.26 3.02
N ALA A 354 -4.12 -15.95 1.74
CA ALA A 354 -5.30 -15.65 0.92
C ALA A 354 -6.25 -16.85 0.81
N ASN A 355 -5.91 -18.05 1.28
CA ASN A 355 -6.89 -19.12 1.56
C ASN A 355 -7.73 -18.85 2.82
N LEU A 356 -7.18 -18.23 3.87
CA LEU A 356 -7.89 -17.74 5.04
C LEU A 356 -8.73 -16.50 4.67
N LEU A 357 -8.11 -15.54 3.98
CA LEU A 357 -8.77 -14.34 3.43
C LEU A 357 -9.85 -14.73 2.39
N LYS A 358 -9.64 -15.75 1.57
CA LYS A 358 -10.68 -16.30 0.67
C LYS A 358 -11.74 -17.10 1.43
N ARG A 359 -11.38 -17.91 2.44
CA ARG A 359 -12.37 -18.66 3.22
C ARG A 359 -13.28 -17.76 4.07
N PHE A 360 -12.79 -16.61 4.51
CA PHE A 360 -13.54 -15.68 5.35
C PHE A 360 -14.09 -14.46 4.60
N PHE A 361 -13.50 -14.06 3.47
CA PHE A 361 -13.81 -12.80 2.76
C PHE A 361 -14.03 -12.96 1.25
N ASP A 362 -14.00 -14.18 0.71
CA ASP A 362 -14.55 -14.53 -0.60
C ASP A 362 -15.70 -15.50 -0.46
#